data_AF-A0A9D6CBN8-F1
#
_entry.id   AF-A0A9D6CBN8-F1
#
_cell.length_a   1.000
_cell.length_b   1.000
_cell.length_c   1.000
_cell.angle_alpha   90.00
_cell.angle_beta   90.00
_cell.angle_gamma   90.00
#
_symmetry.space_group_name_H-M   'P 1'
#
loop_
_entity.id
_entity.type
_entity.pdbx_description
1 polymer ?
#
loop_
_entity_poly.entity_id
_entity_poly.type
_entity_poly.pdbx_seq_one_letter_code
_entity_poly.pdbx_strand_id
1 'polypeptide(L)'
;MSDFQPGDCVFAALDLFNDPLEETGESGIPGAKPGDLLARAGTRGMVVTVGHAEAAPDDEIYLVSFETGPNGSLAEPIGCLPGELSYTPVAP
;
A
#
# COMPACT_ATOMS: atom_id res chain seq x y z
N MET A 1 6.04 16.38 -5.83
CA MET A 1 5.44 17.04 -4.65
C MET A 1 4.75 15.90 -3.97
N SER A 2 5.29 15.39 -2.87
CA SER A 2 4.75 14.18 -2.26
C SER A 2 3.31 14.43 -1.86
N ASP A 3 2.40 13.63 -2.42
CA ASP A 3 0.96 13.77 -2.21
C ASP A 3 0.57 13.36 -0.78
N PHE A 4 1.41 12.52 -0.14
CA PHE A 4 1.21 12.03 1.23
C PHE A 4 2.48 12.13 2.09
N GLN A 5 2.33 12.26 3.41
CA GLN A 5 3.45 12.34 4.35
C GLN A 5 3.46 11.18 5.35
N PRO A 6 4.64 10.74 5.85
CA PRO A 6 4.71 9.77 6.94
C PRO A 6 3.92 10.24 8.16
N GLY A 7 3.04 9.39 8.67
CA GLY A 7 2.09 9.68 9.75
C GLY A 7 0.69 10.07 9.27
N ASP A 8 0.49 10.32 7.98
CA ASP A 8 -0.84 10.61 7.45
C ASP A 8 -1.75 9.39 7.48
N CYS A 9 -3.01 9.64 7.83
CA CYS A 9 -4.10 8.68 7.65
C CYS A 9 -4.62 8.79 6.21
N VAL A 10 -4.51 7.69 5.48
CA VAL A 10 -4.96 7.56 4.10
C VAL A 10 -5.92 6.38 3.96
N PHE A 11 -6.60 6.31 2.84
CA PHE A 11 -7.49 5.23 2.47
C PHE A 11 -7.06 4.68 1.11
N ALA A 12 -7.22 3.37 0.92
CA ALA A 12 -7.02 2.75 -0.38
C ALA A 12 -8.08 3.28 -1.35
N ALA A 13 -7.67 3.90 -2.46
CA ALA A 13 -8.59 4.45 -3.46
C ALA A 13 -9.22 3.36 -4.34
N LEU A 14 -8.58 2.19 -4.43
CA LEU A 14 -9.06 1.00 -5.12
C LEU A 14 -8.68 -0.27 -4.34
N ASP A 15 -9.14 -1.43 -4.80
CA ASP A 15 -8.70 -2.71 -4.28
C ASP A 15 -7.23 -2.93 -4.63
N LEU A 16 -6.38 -3.05 -3.60
CA LEU A 16 -4.94 -3.28 -3.72
C LEU A 16 -4.67 -4.77 -3.69
N PHE A 17 -4.07 -5.27 -4.76
CA PHE A 17 -3.67 -6.67 -4.88
C PHE A 17 -2.18 -6.82 -4.72
N ASN A 18 -1.76 -7.99 -4.28
CA ASN A 18 -0.36 -8.30 -4.11
C ASN A 18 0.28 -8.62 -5.46
N ASP A 19 0.97 -7.63 -6.04
CA ASP A 19 1.70 -7.84 -7.27
C ASP A 19 2.94 -8.73 -7.03
N PRO A 20 3.17 -9.74 -7.91
CA PRO A 20 4.39 -10.53 -7.86
C PRO A 20 5.59 -9.65 -8.23
N LEU A 21 6.72 -9.90 -7.58
CA LEU A 21 7.99 -9.31 -7.98
C LEU A 21 8.35 -9.77 -9.39
N GLU A 22 8.67 -8.85 -10.30
CA GLU A 22 8.96 -9.18 -11.70
C GLU A 22 10.13 -10.16 -11.87
N GLU A 23 11.09 -10.14 -10.96
CA GLU A 23 12.30 -10.97 -11.03
C GLU A 23 12.07 -12.42 -10.60
N THR A 24 11.22 -12.65 -9.59
CA THR A 24 11.05 -13.97 -8.95
C THR A 24 9.65 -14.55 -9.14
N GLY A 25 8.67 -13.73 -9.50
CA GLY A 25 7.25 -14.10 -9.53
C GLY A 25 6.65 -14.33 -8.15
N GLU A 26 7.40 -14.07 -7.07
CA GLU A 26 6.96 -14.28 -5.69
C GLU A 26 6.34 -13.01 -5.11
N SER A 27 5.59 -13.18 -4.02
CA SER A 27 5.07 -12.05 -3.25
C SER A 27 6.22 -11.28 -2.60
N GLY A 28 6.23 -9.96 -2.74
CA GLY A 28 7.11 -9.09 -1.96
C GLY A 28 6.76 -9.05 -0.46
N ILE A 29 5.57 -9.55 -0.10
CA ILE A 29 5.05 -9.55 1.26
C ILE A 29 5.15 -10.98 1.84
N PRO A 30 5.84 -11.17 2.97
CA PRO A 30 6.02 -12.50 3.54
C PRO A 30 4.68 -13.08 4.01
N GLY A 31 4.34 -14.26 3.52
CA GLY A 31 3.10 -14.97 3.89
C GLY A 31 1.86 -14.61 3.07
N ALA A 32 1.91 -13.59 2.20
CA ALA A 32 0.89 -13.34 1.20
C ALA A 32 1.20 -14.05 -0.12
N LYS A 33 0.19 -14.41 -0.91
CA LYS A 33 0.38 -14.95 -2.27
C LYS A 33 0.22 -13.85 -3.31
N PRO A 34 0.90 -13.94 -4.45
CA PRO A 34 0.61 -13.07 -5.58
C PRO A 34 -0.87 -13.13 -5.97
N GLY A 35 -1.48 -11.97 -6.20
CA GLY A 35 -2.90 -11.81 -6.49
C GLY A 35 -3.83 -11.83 -5.26
N ASP A 36 -3.32 -12.02 -4.04
CA ASP A 36 -4.13 -11.86 -2.84
C ASP A 36 -4.52 -10.38 -2.65
N LEU A 37 -5.73 -10.17 -2.16
CA LEU A 37 -6.24 -8.85 -1.82
C LEU A 37 -5.57 -8.36 -0.53
N LEU A 38 -4.73 -7.34 -0.65
CA LEU A 38 -3.98 -6.76 0.47
C LEU A 38 -4.81 -5.75 1.26
N ALA A 39 -5.53 -4.89 0.54
CA ALA A 39 -6.44 -3.90 1.10
C ALA A 39 -7.59 -3.66 0.13
N ARG A 40 -8.81 -3.49 0.67
CA ARG A 40 -9.97 -3.12 -0.13
C ARG A 40 -10.02 -1.63 -0.33
N ALA A 41 -10.67 -1.19 -1.41
CA ALA A 41 -11.06 0.20 -1.56
C ALA A 41 -11.79 0.70 -0.29
N GLY A 42 -11.34 1.84 0.25
CA GLY A 42 -11.84 2.44 1.47
C GLY A 42 -11.23 1.88 2.76
N THR A 43 -10.35 0.88 2.70
CA THR A 43 -9.59 0.43 3.87
C THR A 43 -8.67 1.55 4.33
N ARG A 44 -8.72 1.84 5.63
CA ARG A 44 -7.88 2.84 6.27
C ARG A 44 -6.47 2.29 6.49
N GLY A 45 -5.48 3.14 6.27
CA GLY A 45 -4.08 2.88 6.55
C GLY A 45 -3.35 4.13 7.02
N MET A 46 -2.12 3.90 7.48
CA MET A 46 -1.19 4.96 7.88
C MET A 46 0.05 4.89 7.04
N VAL A 47 0.47 6.02 6.47
CA VAL A 47 1.74 6.13 5.76
C VAL A 47 2.86 5.99 6.78
N VAL A 48 3.68 4.96 6.64
CA VAL A 48 4.82 4.67 7.53
C VAL A 48 6.05 5.41 7.05
N THR A 49 6.33 5.37 5.75
CA THR A 49 7.48 5.99 5.11
C THR A 49 7.15 6.31 3.66
N VAL A 50 7.78 7.34 3.12
CA VAL A 50 7.79 7.60 1.67
C VAL A 50 9.19 7.25 1.18
N GLY A 51 9.25 6.30 0.25
CA GLY A 51 10.46 5.87 -0.41
C GLY A 51 10.42 6.21 -1.89
N HIS A 52 11.52 5.90 -2.56
CA HIS A 52 11.59 5.90 -4.02
C HIS A 52 11.98 4.49 -4.44
N ALA A 53 11.45 4.01 -5.57
CA ALA A 53 11.95 2.76 -6.13
C ALA A 53 13.43 2.95 -6.48
N GLU A 54 14.32 2.11 -5.96
CA GLU A 54 15.76 2.17 -6.26
C GLU A 54 16.03 2.11 -7.79
N ALA A 55 15.14 1.43 -8.53
CA ALA A 55 15.19 1.32 -9.99
C ALA A 55 14.59 2.54 -10.72
N ALA A 56 13.73 3.32 -10.08
CA ALA A 56 13.02 4.46 -10.66
C ALA A 56 12.85 5.57 -9.60
N PRO A 57 13.85 6.44 -9.42
CA PRO A 57 13.82 7.47 -8.37
C PRO A 57 12.73 8.54 -8.58
N ASP A 58 12.15 8.62 -9.78
CA ASP A 58 11.05 9.54 -10.09
C ASP A 58 9.69 9.00 -9.56
N ASP A 59 9.58 7.68 -9.36
CA ASP A 59 8.36 7.05 -8.84
C ASP A 59 8.39 7.06 -7.30
N GLU A 60 7.60 7.97 -6.73
CA GLU A 60 7.36 8.04 -5.28
C GLU A 60 6.50 6.85 -4.83
N ILE A 61 7.06 6.01 -3.95
CA ILE A 61 6.38 4.84 -3.38
C ILE A 61 6.06 5.12 -1.92
N TYR A 62 4.78 5.02 -1.57
CA TYR A 62 4.29 5.25 -0.23
C TYR A 62 4.13 3.91 0.48
N LEU A 63 4.91 3.68 1.53
CA LEU A 63 4.73 2.49 2.37
C LEU A 63 3.59 2.77 3.34
N VAL A 64 2.45 2.11 3.13
CA VAL A 64 1.23 2.27 3.93
C VAL A 64 0.92 0.98 4.66
N SER A 65 0.75 1.08 5.98
CA SER A 65 0.28 -0.03 6.80
C SER A 65 -1.23 0.08 6.96
N PHE A 66 -1.96 -0.86 6.38
CA PHE A 66 -3.43 -0.90 6.42
C PHE A 66 -3.95 -1.71 7.60
N GLU A 67 -5.15 -1.38 8.08
CA GLU A 67 -5.84 -2.11 9.16
C GLU A 67 -6.44 -3.46 8.68
N THR A 68 -5.68 -4.24 7.91
CA THR A 68 -6.08 -5.56 7.36
C THR A 68 -5.49 -6.74 8.10
N GLY A 69 -4.69 -6.50 9.12
CA GLY A 69 -4.10 -7.53 9.96
C GLY A 69 -5.14 -8.22 10.87
N PRO A 70 -4.73 -9.31 11.53
CA PRO A 70 -5.61 -10.04 12.43
C PRO A 70 -6.18 -9.12 13.53
N ASN A 71 -7.48 -9.23 13.77
CA ASN A 71 -8.24 -8.39 14.71
C ASN A 71 -8.28 -6.89 14.36
N GLY A 72 -8.09 -6.53 13.09
CA GLY A 72 -8.03 -5.12 12.66
C GLY A 72 -6.70 -4.44 13.02
N SER A 73 -5.66 -5.23 13.28
CA SER A 73 -4.32 -4.69 13.49
C SER A 73 -3.74 -4.15 12.19
N LEU A 74 -2.74 -3.27 12.33
CA LEU A 74 -1.91 -2.83 11.22
C LEU A 74 -1.14 -4.01 10.64
N ALA A 75 -1.34 -4.28 9.34
CA ALA A 75 -0.61 -5.28 8.58
C ALA A 75 0.80 -4.77 8.22
N GLU A 76 1.61 -5.62 7.60
CA GLU A 76 2.90 -5.18 7.05
C GLU A 76 2.71 -4.02 6.06
N PRO A 77 3.65 -3.07 6.01
CA PRO A 77 3.56 -1.93 5.14
C PRO A 77 3.62 -2.37 3.68
N ILE A 78 2.65 -1.92 2.90
CA ILE A 78 2.50 -2.20 1.47
C ILE A 78 2.97 -0.97 0.70
N GLY A 79 3.75 -1.18 -0.35
CA GLY A 79 4.14 -0.11 -1.27
C GLY A 79 2.97 0.26 -2.17
N CYS A 80 2.53 1.51 -2.09
CA CYS A 80 1.43 2.04 -2.88
C CYS A 80 1.90 3.22 -3.71
N LEU A 81 1.36 3.35 -4.91
CA LEU A 81 1.52 4.51 -5.77
C LEU A 81 0.62 5.66 -5.28
N PRO A 82 0.93 6.92 -5.61
CA PRO A 82 0.12 8.06 -5.20
C PRO A 82 -1.32 7.97 -5.73
N GLY A 83 -1.51 7.41 -6.92
CA GLY A 83 -2.85 7.22 -7.51
C GLY A 83 -3.70 6.12 -6.84
N GLU A 84 -3.10 5.31 -5.97
CA GLU A 84 -3.77 4.22 -5.25
C GLU A 84 -4.24 4.62 -3.85
N LEU A 85 -3.89 5.84 -3.43
CA LEU A 85 -4.18 6.37 -2.10
C LEU A 85 -5.10 7.59 -2.19
N SER A 86 -5.88 7.81 -1.13
CA SER A 86 -6.74 8.98 -1.01
C SER A 86 -6.83 9.44 0.46
N TYR A 87 -6.91 10.75 0.68
CA TYR A 87 -7.23 11.30 2.00
C TYR A 87 -8.70 11.12 2.40
N THR A 88 -9.56 10.81 1.43
CA THR A 88 -10.98 10.61 1.65
C THR A 88 -11.36 9.15 1.42
N PRO A 89 -12.23 8.57 2.25
CA PRO A 89 -12.73 7.22 2.02
C PRO A 89 -13.50 7.19 0.70
N VAL A 90 -13.11 6.29 -0.19
CA VAL A 90 -13.90 5.94 -1.37
C VAL A 90 -15.07 5.09 -0.92
N ALA A 91 -16.28 5.50 -1.32
CA ALA A 91 -17.49 4.72 -1.03
C ALA A 91 -17.46 3.40 -1.82
N PRO A 92 -17.79 2.27 -1.20
CA PRO A 92 -17.86 0.96 -1.86
C PRO A 92 -19.04 0.85 -2.84
#